data_AF-A0A2N0LU49-F1
#
_entry.id   AF-A0A2N0LU49-F1
#
_cell.length_a   1.000
_cell.length_b   1.000
_cell.length_c   1.000
_cell.angle_alpha   90.00
_cell.angle_beta   90.00
_cell.angle_gamma   90.00
#
_symmetry.space_group_name_H-M   'P 1'
#
loop_
_entity.id
_entity.type
_entity.pdbx_description
1 polymer ?
#
loop_
_entity_poly.entity_id
_entity_poly.type
_entity_poly.pdbx_seq_one_letter_code
_entity_poly.pdbx_strand_id
1 'polypeptide(L)'
;MLTFGGAMASGPALSRLGAHYRIQGLAGLGAMAAGLLLLSRMSAETAFSEAVGYIVVMEIGLGVIFPVYTLVVQNSVPHRVLGVVTTSVQFFRSVGGTLGLAILGSTVTSRFASELSSALPARVPARVKEVIPPEKLATIAQDPFASLNPAAKEQREGGLAIVAP
;
A
#
# COMPACT_ATOMS: atom_id res chain seq x y z
N MET A 1 8.07 -10.11 3.60
CA MET A 1 9.14 -10.40 4.58
C MET A 1 10.09 -9.24 4.86
N LEU A 2 10.13 -8.15 4.07
CA LEU A 2 10.99 -6.98 4.35
C LEU A 2 10.54 -6.08 5.52
N THR A 3 9.28 -6.13 5.94
CA THR A 3 8.73 -5.23 6.98
C THR A 3 9.26 -5.53 8.39
N PHE A 4 9.72 -6.76 8.66
CA PHE A 4 10.27 -7.10 9.98
C PHE A 4 11.68 -6.55 10.24
N GLY A 5 12.44 -6.24 9.17
CA GLY A 5 13.81 -5.73 9.29
C GLY A 5 13.90 -4.28 9.78
N GLY A 6 12.95 -3.43 9.38
CA GLY A 6 12.89 -2.03 9.84
C GLY A 6 12.51 -1.89 11.32
N ALA A 7 11.62 -2.76 11.81
CA ALA A 7 11.16 -2.74 13.19
C ALA A 7 12.29 -3.07 14.20
N MET A 8 13.23 -3.95 13.84
CA MET A 8 14.34 -4.35 14.73
C MET A 8 15.40 -3.26 14.92
N ALA A 9 15.55 -2.31 14.00
CA ALA A 9 16.53 -1.22 14.14
C ALA A 9 16.06 -0.10 15.07
N SER A 10 14.76 -0.03 15.40
CA SER A 10 14.20 1.01 16.28
C SER A 10 14.23 0.65 17.78
N GLY A 11 14.77 -0.52 18.14
CA GLY A 11 14.85 -1.00 19.52
C GLY A 11 15.59 -0.07 20.52
N PRO A 12 16.71 0.60 20.17
CA PRO A 12 17.50 1.34 21.17
C PRO A 12 17.03 2.78 21.46
N ALA A 13 16.23 3.41 20.60
CA ALA A 13 15.80 4.80 20.80
C ALA A 13 14.63 4.91 21.81
N LEU A 14 13.83 3.84 21.93
CA LEU A 14 12.64 3.83 22.78
C LEU A 14 12.94 3.55 24.27
N SER A 15 14.10 2.97 24.58
CA SER A 15 14.45 2.56 25.95
C SER A 15 15.12 3.65 26.79
N ARG A 16 15.48 4.80 26.20
CA ARG A 16 16.27 5.84 26.88
C ARG A 16 15.53 7.12 27.27
N LEU A 17 14.32 7.38 26.79
CA LEU A 17 13.56 8.58 27.16
C LEU A 17 12.29 8.21 27.92
N GLY A 18 12.41 8.14 29.24
CA GLY A 18 11.29 7.96 30.14
C GLY A 18 10.25 9.07 30.06
N ALA A 19 9.03 8.69 30.46
CA ALA A 19 8.05 9.50 31.19
C ALA A 19 6.92 10.25 30.48
N HIS A 20 6.74 10.22 29.14
CA HIS A 20 5.57 10.90 28.55
C HIS A 20 4.93 10.17 27.37
N TYR A 21 4.13 9.14 27.67
CA TYR A 21 3.32 8.37 26.70
C TYR A 21 2.50 9.26 25.76
N ARG A 22 2.01 10.41 26.25
CA ARG A 22 1.29 11.41 25.44
C ARG A 22 2.18 12.11 24.41
N ILE A 23 3.39 12.52 24.79
CA ILE A 23 4.33 13.24 23.93
C ILE A 23 4.88 12.28 22.87
N GLN A 24 5.13 11.03 23.25
CA GLN A 24 5.64 10.00 22.35
C GLN A 24 4.62 9.61 21.27
N GLY A 25 3.33 9.54 21.61
CA GLY A 25 2.26 9.36 20.63
C GLY A 25 2.15 10.53 19.67
N LEU A 26 2.26 11.77 20.17
CA LEU A 26 2.25 12.97 19.33
C LEU A 26 3.47 13.04 18.40
N ALA A 27 4.65 12.68 18.90
CA ALA A 27 5.88 12.62 18.11
C ALA A 27 5.81 11.54 17.03
N GLY A 28 5.29 10.35 17.35
CA GLY A 28 5.09 9.28 16.37
C GLY A 28 4.08 9.66 15.28
N LEU A 29 2.98 10.31 15.65
CA LEU A 29 2.00 10.83 14.69
C LEU A 29 2.59 11.93 13.80
N GLY A 30 3.39 12.83 14.38
CA GLY A 30 4.12 13.86 13.63
C GLY A 30 5.13 13.27 12.65
N ALA A 31 5.88 12.26 13.07
CA ALA A 31 6.83 11.54 12.22
C ALA A 31 6.12 10.80 11.08
N MET A 32 4.99 10.14 11.37
CA MET A 32 4.16 9.49 10.35
C MET A 32 3.59 10.49 9.34
N ALA A 33 3.07 11.62 9.80
CA ALA A 33 2.57 12.68 8.92
C ALA A 33 3.70 13.27 8.05
N ALA A 34 4.89 13.48 8.62
CA ALA A 34 6.05 13.94 7.88
C ALA A 34 6.50 12.92 6.82
N GLY A 35 6.55 11.63 7.16
CA GLY A 35 6.84 10.55 6.21
C GLY A 35 5.84 10.51 5.06
N LEU A 36 4.54 10.64 5.35
CA LEU A 36 3.48 10.67 4.33
C LEU A 36 3.56 11.90 3.43
N LEU A 37 3.91 13.07 3.98
CA LEU A 37 4.14 14.29 3.20
C LEU A 37 5.36 14.17 2.29
N LEU A 38 6.44 13.55 2.76
CA LEU A 38 7.64 13.29 1.96
C LEU A 38 7.32 12.33 0.80
N LEU A 39 6.61 11.23 1.08
CA LEU A 39 6.15 10.28 0.07
C LEU A 39 5.18 10.90 -0.93
N SER A 40 4.27 11.77 -0.49
CA SER A 40 3.34 12.48 -1.38
C SER A 40 4.03 13.46 -2.34
N ARG A 41 5.26 13.88 -2.05
CA ARG A 41 6.07 14.76 -2.91
C ARG A 41 7.02 14.01 -3.84
N MET A 42 7.06 12.68 -3.74
CA MET A 42 7.90 11.85 -4.60
C MET A 42 7.41 11.94 -6.05
N SER A 43 8.34 12.18 -6.98
CA SER A 43 8.08 12.26 -8.42
C SER A 43 8.80 11.12 -9.14
N ALA A 44 8.51 10.93 -10.43
CA ALA A 44 9.12 9.88 -11.25
C ALA A 44 10.65 10.00 -11.40
N GLU A 45 11.21 11.18 -11.10
CA GLU A 45 12.66 11.45 -11.17
C GLU A 45 13.39 11.26 -9.83
N THR A 46 12.69 10.88 -8.75
CA THR A 46 13.32 10.73 -7.43
C THR A 46 14.29 9.54 -7.41
N ALA A 47 15.49 9.75 -6.86
CA ALA A 47 16.51 8.71 -6.75
C ALA A 47 16.06 7.58 -5.83
N PHE A 48 16.44 6.33 -6.15
CA PHE A 48 16.05 5.15 -5.38
C PHE A 48 16.48 5.24 -3.89
N SER A 49 17.66 5.80 -3.63
CA SER A 49 18.17 6.02 -2.27
C SER A 49 17.30 6.97 -1.44
N GLU A 50 16.74 8.00 -2.08
CA GLU A 50 15.89 8.99 -1.44
C GLU A 50 14.50 8.41 -1.13
N ALA A 51 13.95 7.62 -2.05
CA ALA A 51 12.71 6.86 -1.83
C ALA A 51 12.83 5.89 -0.64
N VAL A 52 13.94 5.16 -0.53
CA VAL A 52 14.24 4.29 0.62
C VAL A 52 14.30 5.10 1.91
N GLY A 53 14.94 6.28 1.89
CA GLY A 53 14.97 7.20 3.04
C GLY A 53 13.57 7.59 3.51
N TYR A 54 12.66 7.95 2.59
CA TYR A 54 11.30 8.33 2.94
C TYR A 54 10.47 7.18 3.52
N ILE A 55 10.62 5.98 2.97
CA ILE A 55 9.97 4.78 3.50
C ILE A 55 10.47 4.49 4.92
N VAL A 56 11.77 4.59 5.18
CA VAL A 56 12.34 4.40 6.53
C VAL A 56 11.77 5.41 7.52
N VAL A 57 11.67 6.69 7.15
CA VAL A 57 11.09 7.74 8.02
C VAL A 57 9.62 7.43 8.34
N MET A 58 8.84 6.99 7.34
CA MET A 58 7.45 6.57 7.56
C MET A 58 7.36 5.38 8.52
N GLU A 59 8.15 4.33 8.29
CA GLU A 59 8.15 3.10 9.09
C GLU A 59 8.56 3.36 10.55
N ILE A 60 9.46 4.31 10.80
CA ILE A 60 9.80 4.77 12.16
C ILE A 60 8.56 5.38 12.85
N GLY A 61 7.81 6.22 12.14
CA GLY A 61 6.56 6.79 12.66
C GLY A 61 5.53 5.72 13.02
N LEU A 62 5.35 4.72 12.15
CA LEU A 62 4.47 3.58 12.38
C LEU A 62 4.92 2.74 13.59
N GLY A 63 6.21 2.44 13.71
CA GLY A 63 6.76 1.65 14.81
C GLY A 63 6.54 2.27 16.19
N VAL A 64 6.50 3.60 16.27
CA VAL A 64 6.23 4.33 17.53
C VAL A 64 4.74 4.45 17.82
N ILE A 65 3.90 4.76 16.82
CA ILE A 65 2.48 5.07 17.05
C ILE A 65 1.64 3.83 17.40
N PHE A 66 1.91 2.68 16.77
CA PHE A 66 1.11 1.46 16.96
C PHE A 66 1.08 0.96 18.42
N PRO A 67 2.23 0.76 19.10
CA PRO A 67 2.23 0.32 20.49
C PRO A 67 1.70 1.41 21.43
N VAL A 68 2.04 2.69 21.21
CA VAL A 68 1.59 3.80 22.08
C VAL A 68 0.08 3.97 22.06
N TYR A 69 -0.56 3.94 20.88
CA TYR A 69 -2.02 4.04 20.77
C TYR A 69 -2.73 2.91 21.52
N THR A 70 -2.25 1.68 21.32
CA THR A 70 -2.82 0.50 21.97
C THR A 70 -2.68 0.59 23.49
N LEU A 71 -1.51 1.01 23.98
CA LEU A 71 -1.26 1.23 25.40
C LEU A 71 -2.16 2.32 25.99
N VAL A 72 -2.33 3.46 25.33
CA VAL A 72 -3.18 4.56 25.83
C VAL A 72 -4.62 4.10 26.00
N VAL A 73 -5.18 3.40 25.01
CA VAL A 73 -6.55 2.90 25.07
C VAL A 73 -6.70 1.81 26.14
N GLN A 74 -5.73 0.89 26.23
CA GLN A 74 -5.73 -0.16 27.27
C GLN A 74 -5.58 0.41 28.68
N ASN A 75 -4.76 1.45 28.88
CA ASN A 75 -4.57 2.12 30.18
C ASN A 75 -5.79 2.96 30.59
N SER A 76 -6.68 3.31 29.65
CA SER A 76 -7.88 4.10 29.92
C SER A 76 -9.07 3.27 30.41
N VAL A 77 -8.93 1.95 30.50
CA VAL A 77 -10.01 1.03 30.87
C VAL A 77 -9.60 0.07 31.99
N PRO A 78 -10.55 -0.46 32.78
CA PRO A 78 -10.26 -1.49 33.77
C PRO A 78 -9.74 -2.79 33.13
N HIS A 79 -8.85 -3.50 33.84
CA HIS A 79 -8.21 -4.73 33.34
C HIS A 79 -9.22 -5.81 32.87
N ARG A 80 -10.39 -5.88 33.51
CA ARG A 80 -11.45 -6.85 33.22
C ARG A 80 -12.00 -6.77 31.80
N VAL A 81 -11.89 -5.62 31.13
CA VAL A 81 -12.42 -5.40 29.77
C VAL A 81 -11.32 -5.27 28.70
N LEU A 82 -10.05 -5.52 29.06
CA LEU A 82 -8.92 -5.38 28.12
C LEU A 82 -9.04 -6.25 26.87
N GLY A 83 -9.62 -7.45 27.00
CA GLY A 83 -9.85 -8.34 25.86
C GLY A 83 -10.80 -7.72 24.84
N VAL A 84 -11.93 -7.17 25.29
CA VAL A 84 -12.94 -6.50 24.45
C VAL A 84 -12.35 -5.25 23.79
N VAL A 85 -11.57 -4.47 24.54
CA VAL A 85 -10.94 -3.26 24.02
C VAL A 85 -9.88 -3.57 22.97
N THR A 86 -9.07 -4.61 23.19
CA THR A 86 -8.02 -5.01 22.23
C THR A 86 -8.62 -5.47 20.91
N THR A 87 -9.66 -6.31 20.95
CA THR A 87 -10.35 -6.77 19.72
C THR A 87 -11.08 -5.63 19.03
N SER A 88 -11.69 -4.71 19.78
CA SER A 88 -12.33 -3.51 19.22
C SER A 88 -11.33 -2.63 18.47
N VAL A 89 -10.16 -2.38 19.06
CA VAL A 89 -9.07 -1.63 18.42
C VAL A 89 -8.60 -2.32 17.14
N GLN A 90 -8.44 -3.65 17.15
CA GLN A 90 -8.08 -4.40 15.94
C GLN A 90 -9.17 -4.36 14.88
N PHE A 91 -10.45 -4.44 15.27
CA PHE A 91 -11.59 -4.33 14.38
C PHE A 91 -11.62 -2.99 13.66
N PHE A 92 -11.53 -1.88 14.39
CA PHE A 92 -11.49 -0.53 13.79
C PHE A 92 -10.28 -0.34 12.87
N ARG A 93 -9.13 -0.92 13.23
CA ARG A 93 -7.93 -0.90 12.38
C ARG A 93 -8.15 -1.65 11.07
N SER A 94 -8.76 -2.83 11.13
CA SER A 94 -9.07 -3.63 9.94
C SER A 94 -10.03 -2.89 9.02
N VAL A 95 -11.12 -2.35 9.58
CA VAL A 95 -12.11 -1.55 8.83
C VAL A 95 -11.49 -0.28 8.24
N GLY A 96 -10.67 0.43 8.99
CA GLY A 96 -9.95 1.60 8.50
C GLY A 96 -8.97 1.25 7.38
N GLY A 97 -8.27 0.12 7.49
CA GLY A 97 -7.34 -0.38 6.47
C GLY A 97 -8.06 -0.74 5.18
N THR A 98 -9.21 -1.43 5.23
CA THR A 98 -9.97 -1.79 4.04
C THR A 98 -10.58 -0.56 3.35
N LEU A 99 -11.15 0.37 4.11
CA LEU A 99 -11.68 1.63 3.57
C LEU A 99 -10.58 2.49 2.95
N GLY A 100 -9.45 2.63 3.64
CA GLY A 100 -8.30 3.40 3.14
C GLY A 100 -7.77 2.83 1.83
N LEU A 101 -7.62 1.51 1.75
CA LEU A 101 -7.20 0.82 0.52
C LEU A 101 -8.21 1.02 -0.62
N ALA A 102 -9.52 0.94 -0.34
CA ALA A 102 -10.55 1.14 -1.34
C ALA A 102 -10.55 2.56 -1.94
N ILE A 103 -10.39 3.58 -1.09
CA ILE A 103 -10.31 4.99 -1.52
C ILE A 103 -9.06 5.22 -2.36
N LEU A 104 -7.89 4.74 -1.90
CA LEU A 104 -6.64 4.86 -2.65
C LEU A 104 -6.71 4.13 -3.99
N GLY A 105 -7.22 2.89 -3.99
CA GLY A 105 -7.41 2.08 -5.19
C GLY A 105 -8.33 2.77 -6.21
N SER A 106 -9.47 3.30 -5.75
CA SER A 106 -10.38 4.08 -6.60
C SER A 106 -9.71 5.33 -7.18
N THR A 107 -8.94 6.07 -6.37
CA THR A 107 -8.21 7.26 -6.80
C THR A 107 -7.16 6.93 -7.86
N VAL A 108 -6.38 5.87 -7.65
CA VAL A 108 -5.38 5.39 -8.62
C VAL A 108 -6.04 4.94 -9.92
N THR A 109 -7.13 4.17 -9.84
CA THR A 109 -7.88 3.73 -11.03
C THR A 109 -8.43 4.91 -11.82
N SER A 110 -8.99 5.91 -11.14
CA SER A 110 -9.54 7.10 -11.76
C SER A 110 -8.46 7.93 -12.45
N ARG A 111 -7.33 8.17 -11.78
CA ARG A 111 -6.20 8.91 -12.38
C ARG A 111 -5.59 8.15 -13.54
N PHE A 112 -5.38 6.85 -13.40
CA PHE A 112 -4.85 6.00 -14.47
C PHE A 112 -5.74 6.03 -15.72
N ALA A 113 -7.06 5.90 -15.56
CA ALA A 113 -8.01 6.01 -16.66
C ALA A 113 -7.96 7.40 -17.33
N SER A 114 -7.85 8.46 -16.54
CA SER A 114 -7.72 9.84 -17.04
C SER A 114 -6.42 10.04 -17.83
N GLU A 115 -5.28 9.69 -17.25
CA GLU A 115 -3.95 9.83 -17.87
C GLU A 115 -3.81 8.97 -19.14
N LEU A 116 -4.36 7.75 -19.13
CA LEU A 116 -4.38 6.90 -20.31
C LEU A 116 -5.23 7.52 -21.42
N SER A 117 -6.37 8.13 -21.08
CA SER A 117 -7.24 8.79 -22.06
C SER A 117 -6.61 10.02 -22.69
N SER A 118 -5.80 10.77 -21.94
CA SER A 118 -5.06 11.94 -22.43
C SER A 118 -3.76 11.58 -23.17
N ALA A 119 -3.11 10.47 -22.80
CA ALA A 119 -1.88 10.00 -23.42
C ALA A 119 -2.11 9.19 -24.72
N LEU A 120 -3.33 8.66 -24.94
CA LEU A 120 -3.71 8.01 -26.20
C LEU A 120 -3.85 9.08 -27.30
N PRO A 121 -2.94 9.16 -28.29
CA PRO A 121 -3.06 10.13 -29.36
C PRO A 121 -4.27 9.78 -30.24
N ALA A 122 -4.81 10.78 -30.95
CA ALA A 122 -5.89 10.66 -31.94
C ALA A 122 -5.64 9.68 -33.13
N ARG A 123 -4.63 8.81 -33.03
CA ARG A 123 -4.24 7.79 -34.02
C ARG A 123 -4.13 6.41 -33.38
N VAL A 124 -5.12 6.02 -32.59
CA VAL A 124 -5.33 4.60 -32.32
C VAL A 124 -6.02 4.01 -33.56
N PRO A 125 -5.34 3.22 -34.42
CA PRO A 125 -5.99 2.57 -35.54
C PRO A 125 -7.12 1.68 -35.02
N ALA A 126 -8.22 1.61 -35.77
CA ALA A 126 -9.48 0.97 -35.41
C ALA A 126 -9.36 -0.49 -34.87
N ARG A 127 -8.21 -1.16 -35.04
CA ARG A 127 -7.90 -2.47 -34.47
C ARG A 127 -7.83 -2.54 -32.94
N VAL A 128 -7.58 -1.44 -32.23
CA VAL A 128 -7.55 -1.47 -30.74
C VAL A 128 -8.96 -1.41 -30.15
N LYS A 129 -9.96 -0.89 -30.89
CA LYS A 129 -11.37 -0.93 -30.48
C LYS A 129 -11.99 -2.32 -30.61
N GLU A 130 -11.48 -3.18 -31.49
CA GLU A 130 -11.96 -4.57 -31.64
C GLU A 130 -11.23 -5.58 -30.75
N VAL A 131 -10.00 -5.30 -30.34
CA VAL A 131 -9.18 -6.23 -29.51
C VAL A 131 -9.33 -5.98 -28.01
N ILE A 132 -9.95 -4.86 -27.60
CA ILE A 132 -10.21 -4.54 -26.19
C ILE A 132 -11.71 -4.34 -25.96
N PRO A 133 -12.50 -5.41 -25.85
CA PRO A 133 -13.82 -5.33 -25.25
C PRO A 133 -13.67 -4.90 -23.78
N PRO A 134 -14.57 -4.03 -23.26
CA PRO A 134 -14.48 -3.45 -21.92
C PRO A 134 -14.44 -4.48 -20.77
N GLU A 135 -14.76 -5.74 -21.05
CA GLU A 135 -14.60 -6.86 -20.09
C GLU A 135 -13.13 -7.24 -19.84
N LYS A 136 -12.22 -7.13 -20.82
CA LYS A 136 -10.82 -7.58 -20.65
C LYS A 136 -9.91 -6.57 -19.94
N LEU A 137 -10.29 -5.30 -19.90
CA LEU A 137 -9.58 -4.28 -19.10
C LEU A 137 -9.80 -4.50 -17.61
N ALA A 138 -10.96 -5.02 -17.20
CA ALA A 138 -11.22 -5.38 -15.81
C ALA A 138 -10.36 -6.59 -15.37
N THR A 139 -10.23 -7.62 -16.22
CA THR A 139 -9.42 -8.81 -15.91
C THR A 139 -7.92 -8.52 -15.85
N ILE A 140 -7.39 -7.63 -16.70
CA ILE A 140 -5.96 -7.27 -16.68
C ILE A 140 -5.62 -6.34 -15.51
N ALA A 141 -6.54 -5.45 -15.12
CA ALA A 141 -6.40 -4.65 -13.91
C ALA A 141 -6.51 -5.49 -12.62
N GLN A 142 -7.24 -6.61 -12.67
CA GLN A 142 -7.39 -7.56 -11.57
C GLN A 142 -6.21 -8.55 -11.45
N ASP A 143 -5.59 -8.96 -12.56
CA ASP A 143 -4.45 -9.90 -12.54
C ASP A 143 -3.22 -9.40 -13.32
N PRO A 144 -2.43 -8.46 -12.76
CA PRO A 144 -1.13 -8.02 -13.31
C PRO A 144 -0.12 -9.16 -13.55
N PHE A 145 -0.29 -10.30 -12.90
CA PHE A 145 0.61 -11.47 -12.98
C PHE A 145 0.24 -12.47 -14.08
N ALA A 146 -0.90 -12.33 -14.75
CA ALA A 146 -1.28 -13.21 -15.87
C ALA A 146 -0.31 -13.08 -17.06
N SER A 147 0.34 -11.92 -17.20
CA SER A 147 1.38 -11.67 -18.21
C SER A 147 2.69 -12.45 -17.96
N LEU A 148 2.87 -12.98 -16.74
CA LEU A 148 4.05 -13.74 -16.32
C LEU A 148 3.78 -15.24 -16.17
N ASN A 149 2.55 -15.70 -16.42
CA ASN A 149 2.19 -17.11 -16.29
C ASN A 149 2.74 -17.93 -17.48
N PRO A 150 3.69 -18.88 -17.26
CA PRO A 150 4.25 -19.70 -18.34
C PRO A 150 3.20 -20.59 -19.04
N ALA A 151 2.08 -20.91 -18.39
CA ALA A 151 0.99 -21.70 -18.99
C ALA A 151 0.29 -20.99 -20.17
N ALA A 152 0.32 -19.65 -20.22
CA ALA A 152 -0.26 -18.88 -21.33
C ALA A 152 0.62 -18.91 -22.59
N LYS A 153 1.91 -19.23 -22.46
CA LYS A 153 2.81 -19.44 -23.61
C LYS A 153 2.59 -20.81 -24.23
N GLU A 154 2.38 -21.84 -23.42
CA GLU A 154 2.16 -23.22 -23.88
C GLU A 154 0.83 -23.40 -24.64
N GLN A 155 -0.24 -22.70 -24.19
CA GLN A 155 -1.51 -22.68 -24.94
C GLN A 155 -1.42 -21.94 -26.28
N ARG A 156 -0.49 -20.98 -26.42
CA ARG A 156 -0.21 -20.32 -27.71
C ARG A 156 0.57 -21.24 -28.65
N GLU A 157 1.52 -22.01 -28.13
CA GLU A 157 2.31 -22.95 -28.93
C GLU A 157 1.50 -24.19 -29.34
N GLY A 158 0.66 -24.73 -28.46
CA GLY A 158 -0.24 -25.85 -28.78
C GLY A 158 -1.34 -25.49 -29.80
N GLY A 159 -1.80 -24.24 -29.79
CA GLY A 159 -2.78 -23.74 -30.77
C GLY A 159 -2.20 -23.49 -32.16
N LEU A 160 -0.89 -23.25 -32.27
CA LEU A 160 -0.19 -23.06 -33.55
C LEU A 160 0.17 -24.38 -34.24
N ALA A 161 0.22 -25.51 -33.51
CA ALA A 161 0.48 -26.83 -34.06
C ALA A 161 -0.74 -27.45 -34.79
N ILE A 162 -1.95 -26.95 -34.55
CA ILE A 162 -3.20 -27.43 -35.18
C ILE A 162 -3.53 -26.67 -36.48
N VAL A 163 -2.83 -25.56 -36.76
CA VAL A 163 -3.10 -24.64 -37.90
C VAL A 163 -1.92 -24.59 -38.89
N ALA A 164 -1.02 -25.56 -38.86
CA ALA A 164 0.00 -25.74 -39.90
C ALA A 164 -0.41 -26.92 -40.81
N PRO A 165 -0.70 -26.69 -42.11
CA PRO A 165 -0.84 -27.77 -43.09
C PRO A 165 0.50 -28.44 -43.40
#